data_AF-A0A5N6UU64-F1
#
_entry.id   AF-A0A5N6UU64-F1
#
_cell.length_a   1.000
_cell.length_b   1.000
_cell.length_c   1.000
_cell.angle_alpha   90.00
_cell.angle_beta   90.00
_cell.angle_gamma   90.00
#
_symmetry.space_group_name_H-M   'P 1'
#
loop_
_entity.id
_entity.type
_entity.pdbx_description
1 polymer ?
#
loop_
_entity_poly.entity_id
_entity_poly.type
_entity_poly.pdbx_seq_one_letter_code
_entity_poly.pdbx_strand_id
1 'polypeptide(L)'
;MTLRSISGDIKPLKFRVVIVGGSIAGLTLAHALAAYNIDFVVLEAHEEIAPNVGASIGFTGNAHRILDQLGVWDELAELATPIINNYAWNDQGHKLGYTEAFKLSQVRHGYPVIFLMRQQALDVLWNRLPEKSRVLVGKKVVKVQQSSTGATVQCLDGSTYTGDIVVGADGVHSIIHKEMCRSMEMTKPGDMLLSENKRMVTQYRGVFGISNSVTGIREGDMHNVFVKGASILTIGCKDHVFWIVGIKMGRTYYAPEAPRFDQSQLEEELAFLMNKNVCAGVQFKDIYQQTIRCSHLPLEEACIGDSVHKMTPNLGQGGCCAIESAATLANAIIEIVQSREKQQFPNIEARLDSWATASKPRMRLICTLSEMVIRMQSLDNVVYEITGPIFSRYYMDTFADLISDMGVGGECISFLPLPKHQSTGTMPFGKRHYIGSPIIPSGRLLWSIPLLICFCLSIIMSPAETPASSPWDVYSAIADLGIFQTIWALESVRICNAITFMSLIQRPTADLIWIRVSYALTVLISGGISISRHLEVPEPTRSFKSLSLEGTLNAQTIGIGSAVIWLILELKDLWLFLCALS
;
A
#
# COMPACT_ATOMS: atom_id res chain seq x y z
N MET A 1 71.62 -19.53 -12.42
CA MET A 1 70.16 -19.75 -12.59
C MET A 1 69.47 -18.44 -12.33
N THR A 2 68.57 -18.00 -13.22
CA THR A 2 67.87 -16.71 -13.09
C THR A 2 66.37 -16.99 -13.03
N LEU A 3 65.75 -16.69 -11.89
CA LEU A 3 64.31 -16.93 -11.69
C LEU A 3 63.51 -15.97 -12.58
N ARG A 4 62.80 -16.52 -13.58
CA ARG A 4 61.78 -15.75 -14.31
C ARG A 4 60.56 -15.59 -13.41
N SER A 5 60.20 -14.34 -13.10
CA SER A 5 58.91 -14.03 -12.48
C SER A 5 57.78 -14.48 -13.41
N ILE A 6 56.94 -15.42 -12.96
CA ILE A 6 55.65 -15.73 -13.60
C ILE A 6 54.60 -14.80 -13.00
N SER A 7 54.82 -13.49 -13.15
CA SER A 7 53.82 -12.46 -12.91
C SER A 7 53.02 -12.27 -14.20
N GLY A 8 52.21 -13.27 -14.56
CA GLY A 8 51.17 -13.08 -15.55
C GLY A 8 50.10 -12.15 -14.99
N ASP A 9 49.62 -11.20 -15.79
CA ASP A 9 48.66 -10.18 -15.36
C ASP A 9 47.29 -10.79 -15.02
N ILE A 10 47.16 -11.26 -13.77
CA ILE A 10 45.87 -11.52 -13.15
C ILE A 10 45.19 -10.16 -12.98
N LYS A 11 44.46 -9.73 -14.01
CA LYS A 11 43.46 -8.66 -13.88
C LYS A 11 42.60 -9.01 -12.67
N PRO A 12 42.50 -8.13 -11.66
CA PRO A 12 41.66 -8.41 -10.50
C PRO A 12 40.23 -8.64 -11.01
N LEU A 13 39.61 -9.74 -10.55
CA LEU A 13 38.27 -10.11 -10.95
C LEU A 13 37.34 -8.92 -10.72
N LYS A 14 36.65 -8.48 -11.77
CA LYS A 14 35.68 -7.40 -11.69
C LYS A 14 34.45 -7.95 -10.95
N PHE A 15 34.06 -7.29 -9.87
CA PHE A 15 32.93 -7.69 -9.04
C PHE A 15 31.67 -7.91 -9.91
N ARG A 16 31.06 -9.08 -9.75
CA ARG A 16 30.05 -9.61 -10.67
C ARG A 16 28.78 -10.07 -9.97
N VAL A 17 27.64 -9.63 -10.50
CA VAL A 17 26.31 -10.01 -10.01
C VAL A 17 25.63 -10.96 -11.00
N VAL A 18 25.20 -12.12 -10.54
CA VAL A 18 24.36 -13.06 -11.32
C VAL A 18 22.90 -12.83 -10.94
N ILE A 19 22.10 -12.31 -11.87
CA ILE A 19 20.67 -12.05 -11.70
C ILE A 19 19.90 -13.22 -12.32
N VAL A 20 19.01 -13.85 -11.55
CA VAL A 20 18.20 -15.00 -12.00
C VAL A 20 16.76 -14.54 -12.18
N GLY A 21 16.30 -14.50 -13.42
CA GLY A 21 15.01 -13.93 -13.85
C GLY A 21 15.15 -12.53 -14.47
N GLY A 22 14.69 -12.38 -15.71
CA GLY A 22 14.55 -11.13 -16.46
C GLY A 22 13.22 -10.42 -16.16
N SER A 23 12.72 -10.51 -14.93
CA SER A 23 11.50 -9.82 -14.50
C SER A 23 11.71 -8.30 -14.36
N ILE A 24 10.63 -7.56 -14.08
CA ILE A 24 10.67 -6.11 -13.80
C ILE A 24 11.79 -5.76 -12.80
N ALA A 25 11.95 -6.53 -11.72
CA ALA A 25 13.01 -6.32 -10.74
C ALA A 25 14.40 -6.67 -11.28
N GLY A 26 14.53 -7.77 -12.03
CA GLY A 26 15.79 -8.21 -12.61
C GLY A 26 16.33 -7.22 -13.64
N LEU A 27 15.47 -6.71 -14.52
CA LEU A 27 15.82 -5.68 -15.50
C LEU A 27 16.09 -4.32 -14.83
N THR A 28 15.31 -3.92 -13.82
CA THR A 28 15.58 -2.69 -13.02
C THR A 28 16.96 -2.76 -12.36
N LEU A 29 17.34 -3.91 -11.79
CA LEU A 29 18.66 -4.10 -11.21
C LEU A 29 19.76 -4.10 -12.29
N ALA A 30 19.55 -4.79 -13.41
CA ALA A 30 20.50 -4.81 -14.53
C ALA A 30 20.79 -3.39 -15.07
N HIS A 31 19.74 -2.58 -15.26
CA HIS A 31 19.83 -1.16 -15.60
C HIS A 31 20.69 -0.38 -14.60
N ALA A 32 20.39 -0.49 -13.30
CA ALA A 32 21.11 0.22 -12.25
C ALA A 32 22.59 -0.20 -12.13
N LEU A 33 22.91 -1.48 -12.32
CA LEU A 33 24.29 -2.00 -12.32
C LEU A 33 25.06 -1.57 -13.59
N ALA A 34 24.41 -1.57 -14.75
CA ALA A 34 25.01 -1.09 -16.00
C ALA A 34 25.36 0.40 -15.92
N ALA A 35 24.48 1.23 -15.33
CA ALA A 35 24.70 2.66 -15.15
C ALA A 35 25.88 2.99 -14.22
N TYR A 36 26.33 2.06 -13.38
CA TYR A 36 27.56 2.16 -12.57
C TYR A 36 28.72 1.28 -13.11
N ASN A 37 28.57 0.70 -14.31
CA ASN A 37 29.55 -0.18 -14.95
C ASN A 37 30.03 -1.34 -14.05
N ILE A 38 29.12 -1.94 -13.27
CA ILE A 38 29.38 -3.20 -12.55
C ILE A 38 29.28 -4.37 -13.55
N ASP A 39 29.96 -5.51 -13.29
CA ASP A 39 29.76 -6.69 -14.13
C ASP A 39 28.48 -7.43 -13.70
N PHE A 40 27.71 -7.91 -14.68
CA PHE A 40 26.51 -8.67 -14.39
C PHE A 40 26.15 -9.63 -15.53
N VAL A 41 25.31 -10.61 -15.21
CA VAL A 41 24.60 -11.44 -16.19
C VAL A 41 23.16 -11.65 -15.70
N VAL A 42 22.18 -11.53 -16.59
CA VAL A 42 20.78 -11.89 -16.33
C VAL A 42 20.51 -13.24 -17.00
N LEU A 43 19.92 -14.17 -16.25
CA LEU A 43 19.55 -15.51 -16.72
C LEU A 43 18.02 -15.62 -16.72
N GLU A 44 17.39 -15.50 -17.88
CA GLU A 44 15.93 -15.66 -18.04
C GLU A 44 15.61 -17.10 -18.47
N ALA A 45 14.57 -17.69 -17.90
CA ALA A 45 14.14 -19.06 -18.14
C ALA A 45 13.33 -19.23 -19.44
N HIS A 46 12.66 -18.18 -19.91
CA HIS A 46 12.00 -18.12 -21.21
C HIS A 46 12.98 -17.79 -22.35
N GLU A 47 12.58 -18.12 -23.59
CA GLU A 47 13.31 -17.74 -24.82
C GLU A 47 13.16 -16.25 -25.18
N GLU A 48 12.23 -15.55 -24.52
CA GLU A 48 11.88 -14.15 -24.74
C GLU A 48 11.86 -13.40 -23.39
N ILE A 49 12.21 -12.11 -23.39
CA ILE A 49 12.27 -11.26 -22.17
C ILE A 49 10.93 -10.61 -21.83
N ALA A 50 10.15 -10.26 -22.85
CA ALA A 50 8.80 -9.72 -22.72
C ALA A 50 7.74 -10.66 -23.35
N PRO A 51 7.70 -11.95 -22.96
CA PRO A 51 6.72 -12.89 -23.49
C PRO A 51 5.31 -12.42 -23.12
N ASN A 52 4.32 -12.73 -23.96
CA ASN A 52 2.95 -12.25 -23.80
C ASN A 52 2.15 -13.03 -22.71
N VAL A 53 2.72 -13.13 -21.51
CA VAL A 53 2.21 -13.87 -20.35
C VAL A 53 2.23 -13.02 -19.08
N GLY A 54 1.37 -13.38 -18.12
CA GLY A 54 1.04 -12.53 -16.98
C GLY A 54 0.01 -11.45 -17.34
N ALA A 55 -0.47 -10.73 -16.34
CA ALA A 55 -1.54 -9.75 -16.45
C ALA A 55 -1.00 -8.31 -16.64
N SER A 56 -1.64 -7.33 -16.00
CA SER A 56 -1.26 -5.92 -15.99
C SER A 56 -0.23 -5.57 -14.92
N ILE A 57 0.28 -4.35 -14.99
CA ILE A 57 1.05 -3.70 -13.92
C ILE A 57 0.57 -2.24 -13.78
N GLY A 58 0.56 -1.75 -12.54
CA GLY A 58 0.36 -0.33 -12.23
C GLY A 58 1.62 0.25 -11.62
N PHE A 59 1.90 1.52 -11.91
CA PHE A 59 3.00 2.26 -11.30
C PHE A 59 2.48 3.41 -10.43
N THR A 60 3.13 3.62 -9.29
CA THR A 60 2.85 4.68 -8.31
C THR A 60 4.13 5.43 -7.93
N GLY A 61 4.00 6.53 -7.16
CA GLY A 61 5.06 7.53 -6.93
C GLY A 61 6.45 7.01 -6.54
N ASN A 62 6.52 5.92 -5.76
CA ASN A 62 7.79 5.27 -5.40
C ASN A 62 8.52 4.62 -6.60
N ALA A 63 7.79 4.01 -7.53
CA ALA A 63 8.35 3.42 -8.74
C ALA A 63 8.66 4.48 -9.82
N HIS A 64 7.80 5.47 -9.99
CA HIS A 64 7.89 6.49 -11.05
C HIS A 64 9.28 7.13 -11.12
N ARG A 65 9.77 7.61 -9.97
CA ARG A 65 11.09 8.27 -9.89
C ARG A 65 12.24 7.33 -10.26
N ILE A 66 12.16 6.04 -9.94
CA ILE A 66 13.20 5.06 -10.29
C ILE A 66 13.18 4.79 -11.80
N LEU A 67 11.99 4.66 -12.40
CA LEU A 67 11.82 4.49 -13.84
C LEU A 67 12.29 5.72 -14.63
N ASP A 68 12.14 6.92 -14.08
CA ASP A 68 12.66 8.17 -14.66
C ASP A 68 14.19 8.26 -14.51
N GLN A 69 14.75 7.91 -13.33
CA GLN A 69 16.21 7.77 -13.16
C GLN A 69 16.87 6.78 -14.15
N LEU A 70 16.13 5.74 -14.57
CA LEU A 70 16.58 4.77 -15.58
C LEU A 70 16.29 5.19 -17.03
N GLY A 71 15.69 6.36 -17.26
CA GLY A 71 15.41 6.87 -18.61
C GLY A 71 14.40 6.03 -19.38
N VAL A 72 13.46 5.37 -18.68
CA VAL A 72 12.38 4.55 -19.25
C VAL A 72 10.97 5.10 -18.98
N TRP A 73 10.85 6.10 -18.11
CA TRP A 73 9.53 6.63 -17.68
C TRP A 73 8.67 7.18 -18.83
N ASP A 74 9.22 8.03 -19.68
CA ASP A 74 8.43 8.74 -20.70
C ASP A 74 7.77 7.75 -21.69
N GLU A 75 8.51 6.72 -22.13
CA GLU A 75 8.02 5.65 -23.01
C GLU A 75 6.96 4.76 -22.32
N LEU A 76 7.08 4.53 -21.00
CA LEU A 76 6.04 3.86 -20.22
C LEU A 76 4.77 4.73 -20.06
N ALA A 77 4.92 6.04 -19.95
CA ALA A 77 3.82 6.98 -19.81
C ALA A 77 3.07 7.22 -21.13
N GLU A 78 3.75 7.15 -22.28
CA GLU A 78 3.13 7.18 -23.61
C GLU A 78 2.34 5.90 -23.94
N LEU A 79 2.77 4.74 -23.44
CA LEU A 79 2.11 3.44 -23.67
C LEU A 79 0.94 3.13 -22.74
N ALA A 80 0.75 3.90 -21.67
CA ALA A 80 -0.16 3.57 -20.57
C ALA A 80 -1.31 4.58 -20.42
N THR A 81 -2.44 4.12 -19.90
CA THR A 81 -3.53 5.01 -19.50
C THR A 81 -3.24 5.57 -18.09
N PRO A 82 -3.29 6.91 -17.88
CA PRO A 82 -3.36 7.52 -16.56
C PRO A 82 -4.70 7.22 -15.87
N ILE A 83 -4.66 6.71 -14.65
CA ILE A 83 -5.86 6.56 -13.81
C ILE A 83 -6.21 7.93 -13.22
N ILE A 84 -7.45 8.39 -13.41
CA ILE A 84 -7.91 9.71 -12.96
C ILE A 84 -9.00 9.56 -11.90
N ASN A 85 -10.04 8.79 -12.22
CA ASN A 85 -11.24 8.66 -11.42
C ASN A 85 -11.20 7.36 -10.60
N ASN A 86 -11.54 7.43 -9.31
CA ASN A 86 -11.74 6.24 -8.48
C ASN A 86 -13.18 6.21 -7.95
N TYR A 87 -13.90 5.12 -8.20
CA TYR A 87 -15.27 4.90 -7.76
C TYR A 87 -15.35 3.71 -6.80
N ALA A 88 -16.13 3.84 -5.73
CA ALA A 88 -16.49 2.74 -4.84
C ALA A 88 -17.96 2.35 -5.05
N TRP A 89 -18.23 1.05 -5.18
CA TRP A 89 -19.55 0.47 -5.44
C TRP A 89 -19.84 -0.67 -4.47
N ASN A 90 -21.12 -0.91 -4.15
CA ASN A 90 -21.53 -2.22 -3.62
C ASN A 90 -21.84 -3.19 -4.76
N ASP A 91 -21.94 -4.48 -4.43
CA ASP A 91 -22.20 -5.56 -5.40
C ASP A 91 -23.58 -5.47 -6.12
N GLN A 92 -24.46 -4.57 -5.66
CA GLN A 92 -25.74 -4.21 -6.29
C GLN A 92 -25.63 -3.02 -7.26
N GLY A 93 -24.46 -2.39 -7.40
CA GLY A 93 -24.23 -1.27 -8.33
C GLY A 93 -24.64 0.09 -7.79
N HIS A 94 -24.90 0.21 -6.49
CA HIS A 94 -25.04 1.51 -5.84
C HIS A 94 -23.65 2.12 -5.59
N LYS A 95 -23.44 3.35 -6.04
CA LYS A 95 -22.18 4.08 -5.85
C LYS A 95 -22.04 4.53 -4.39
N LEU A 96 -21.16 3.88 -3.65
CA LEU A 96 -20.78 4.25 -2.29
C LEU A 96 -20.00 5.58 -2.28
N GLY A 97 -19.09 5.78 -3.24
CA GLY A 97 -18.18 6.92 -3.26
C GLY A 97 -17.49 7.22 -4.59
N TYR A 98 -16.78 8.34 -4.61
CA TYR A 98 -15.98 8.84 -5.74
C TYR A 98 -14.85 9.75 -5.23
N THR A 99 -13.69 9.72 -5.88
CA THR A 99 -12.59 10.68 -5.67
C THR A 99 -11.72 10.80 -6.92
N GLU A 100 -11.03 11.94 -7.09
CA GLU A 100 -9.94 12.14 -8.06
C GLU A 100 -8.55 11.89 -7.42
N ALA A 101 -8.47 11.03 -6.40
CA ALA A 101 -7.24 10.78 -5.62
C ALA A 101 -5.96 10.52 -6.44
N PHE A 102 -6.07 9.86 -7.59
CA PHE A 102 -4.93 9.58 -8.48
C PHE A 102 -4.43 10.84 -9.21
N LYS A 103 -5.34 11.70 -9.66
CA LYS A 103 -5.05 13.04 -10.22
C LYS A 103 -4.43 13.97 -9.17
N LEU A 104 -4.87 13.88 -7.91
CA LEU A 104 -4.24 14.61 -6.80
C LEU A 104 -2.83 14.07 -6.49
N SER A 105 -2.63 12.74 -6.54
CA SER A 105 -1.30 12.11 -6.43
C SER A 105 -0.34 12.59 -7.54
N GLN A 106 -0.84 12.77 -8.78
CA GLN A 106 -0.07 13.37 -9.87
C GLN A 106 0.40 14.79 -9.55
N VAL A 107 -0.50 15.67 -9.08
CA VAL A 107 -0.16 17.05 -8.66
C VAL A 107 0.83 17.05 -7.48
N ARG A 108 0.77 16.04 -6.61
CA ARG A 108 1.66 15.92 -5.44
C ARG A 108 3.06 15.42 -5.80
N HIS A 109 3.22 14.53 -6.77
CA HIS A 109 4.54 13.92 -7.06
C HIS A 109 5.14 14.26 -8.42
N GLY A 110 4.39 14.91 -9.31
CA GLY A 110 4.82 15.23 -10.68
C GLY A 110 4.58 14.11 -11.70
N TYR A 111 4.02 12.97 -11.29
CA TYR A 111 3.86 11.77 -12.11
C TYR A 111 2.44 11.18 -12.03
N PRO A 112 1.72 10.97 -13.16
CA PRO A 112 0.45 10.25 -13.16
C PRO A 112 0.61 8.81 -12.65
N VAL A 113 -0.39 8.29 -11.92
CA VAL A 113 -0.51 6.85 -11.66
C VAL A 113 -0.99 6.19 -12.94
N ILE A 114 -0.16 5.33 -13.54
CA ILE A 114 -0.40 4.74 -14.86
C ILE A 114 -0.61 3.22 -14.77
N PHE A 115 -1.35 2.68 -15.74
CA PHE A 115 -1.67 1.25 -15.82
C PHE A 115 -1.56 0.72 -17.26
N LEU A 116 -0.90 -0.43 -17.42
CA LEU A 116 -0.57 -1.04 -18.72
C LEU A 116 -0.38 -2.57 -18.61
N MET A 117 -0.17 -3.25 -19.73
CA MET A 117 0.20 -4.67 -19.71
C MET A 117 1.61 -4.86 -19.16
N ARG A 118 1.82 -5.89 -18.32
CA ARG A 118 3.14 -6.21 -17.76
C ARG A 118 4.17 -6.52 -18.86
N GLN A 119 3.74 -7.05 -19.99
CA GLN A 119 4.58 -7.30 -21.17
C GLN A 119 5.10 -5.97 -21.77
N GLN A 120 4.25 -4.97 -22.01
CA GLN A 120 4.70 -3.64 -22.46
C GLN A 120 5.76 -3.02 -21.52
N ALA A 121 5.57 -3.17 -20.19
CA ALA A 121 6.55 -2.67 -19.22
C ALA A 121 7.90 -3.42 -19.27
N LEU A 122 7.89 -4.72 -19.55
CA LEU A 122 9.10 -5.51 -19.81
C LEU A 122 9.74 -5.13 -21.14
N ASP A 123 8.95 -4.89 -22.20
CA ASP A 123 9.44 -4.45 -23.51
C ASP A 123 10.21 -3.14 -23.41
N VAL A 124 9.67 -2.11 -22.74
CA VAL A 124 10.42 -0.85 -22.56
C VAL A 124 11.70 -1.08 -21.76
N LEU A 125 11.62 -1.79 -20.62
CA LEU A 125 12.81 -2.09 -19.82
C LEU A 125 13.88 -2.83 -20.61
N TRP A 126 13.50 -3.83 -21.42
CA TRP A 126 14.39 -4.58 -22.32
C TRP A 126 14.91 -3.74 -23.48
N ASN A 127 14.06 -2.93 -24.11
CA ASN A 127 14.41 -2.13 -25.28
C ASN A 127 15.41 -1.04 -24.93
N ARG A 128 15.28 -0.47 -23.72
CA ARG A 128 16.14 0.58 -23.19
C ARG A 128 17.38 0.07 -22.43
N LEU A 129 17.47 -1.22 -22.13
CA LEU A 129 18.59 -1.80 -21.39
C LEU A 129 19.91 -1.67 -22.17
N PRO A 130 20.96 -1.01 -21.63
CA PRO A 130 22.30 -1.06 -22.19
C PRO A 130 22.94 -2.45 -22.01
N GLU A 131 23.90 -2.81 -22.86
CA GLU A 131 24.64 -4.08 -22.78
C GLU A 131 23.76 -5.36 -22.83
N LYS A 132 22.70 -5.36 -23.64
CA LYS A 132 21.72 -6.46 -23.81
C LYS A 132 22.33 -7.86 -23.97
N SER A 133 23.54 -7.99 -24.50
CA SER A 133 24.30 -9.24 -24.60
C SER A 133 24.64 -9.90 -23.26
N ARG A 134 24.46 -9.18 -22.14
CA ARG A 134 24.54 -9.70 -20.76
C ARG A 134 23.25 -10.36 -20.29
N VAL A 135 22.17 -10.31 -21.06
CA VAL A 135 20.91 -11.02 -20.79
C VAL A 135 20.84 -12.27 -21.64
N LEU A 136 20.70 -13.43 -20.99
CA LEU A 136 20.74 -14.74 -21.62
C LEU A 136 19.39 -15.45 -21.41
N VAL A 137 18.70 -15.67 -22.52
CA VAL A 137 17.42 -16.41 -22.61
C VAL A 137 17.62 -17.92 -22.60
N GLY A 138 16.57 -18.68 -22.28
CA GLY A 138 16.60 -20.14 -22.14
C GLY A 138 17.39 -20.65 -20.91
N LYS A 139 17.94 -19.75 -20.08
CA LYS A 139 18.79 -20.02 -18.92
C LYS A 139 17.99 -20.25 -17.65
N LYS A 140 17.12 -21.26 -17.69
CA LYS A 140 16.37 -21.73 -16.52
C LYS A 140 17.32 -22.31 -15.47
N VAL A 141 17.60 -21.55 -14.41
CA VAL A 141 18.36 -21.99 -13.23
C VAL A 141 17.60 -23.10 -12.50
N VAL A 142 18.33 -24.13 -12.07
CA VAL A 142 17.80 -25.31 -11.35
C VAL A 142 18.51 -25.59 -10.03
N LYS A 143 19.67 -25.00 -9.78
CA LYS A 143 20.46 -25.20 -8.55
C LYS A 143 21.37 -23.99 -8.27
N VAL A 144 21.58 -23.69 -6.99
CA VAL A 144 22.58 -22.73 -6.49
C VAL A 144 23.63 -23.47 -5.67
N GLN A 145 24.88 -23.00 -5.70
CA GLN A 145 25.99 -23.53 -4.90
C GLN A 145 26.82 -22.35 -4.37
N GLN A 146 26.79 -22.14 -3.05
CA GLN A 146 27.57 -21.11 -2.35
C GLN A 146 28.98 -21.64 -2.04
N SER A 147 29.98 -20.75 -2.07
CA SER A 147 31.37 -21.02 -1.72
C SER A 147 31.89 -19.93 -0.79
N SER A 148 33.10 -20.08 -0.26
CA SER A 148 33.77 -19.05 0.57
C SER A 148 34.19 -17.78 -0.20
N THR A 149 34.01 -17.73 -1.52
CA THR A 149 34.45 -16.63 -2.39
C THR A 149 33.39 -16.16 -3.39
N GLY A 150 32.13 -16.55 -3.22
CA GLY A 150 31.04 -16.20 -4.15
C GLY A 150 30.02 -17.34 -4.30
N ALA A 151 29.11 -17.22 -5.26
CA ALA A 151 28.09 -18.23 -5.55
C ALA A 151 28.02 -18.58 -7.05
N THR A 152 27.69 -19.83 -7.33
CA THR A 152 27.55 -20.38 -8.68
C THR A 152 26.14 -20.93 -8.87
N VAL A 153 25.47 -20.56 -9.97
CA VAL A 153 24.20 -21.14 -10.39
C VAL A 153 24.41 -22.12 -11.53
N GLN A 154 23.55 -23.13 -11.61
CA GLN A 154 23.52 -24.12 -12.68
C GLN A 154 22.17 -24.06 -13.38
N CYS A 155 22.20 -24.01 -14.72
CA CYS A 155 21.03 -24.00 -15.59
C CYS A 155 20.65 -25.42 -16.04
N LEU A 156 19.41 -25.58 -16.50
CA LEU A 156 18.84 -26.84 -16.97
C LEU A 156 19.61 -27.44 -18.17
N ASP A 157 20.20 -26.59 -19.01
CA ASP A 157 21.06 -26.98 -20.14
C ASP A 157 22.48 -27.42 -19.72
N GLY A 158 22.76 -27.45 -18.40
CA GLY A 158 24.07 -27.77 -17.83
C GLY A 158 25.05 -26.60 -17.77
N SER A 159 24.73 -25.43 -18.34
CA SER A 159 25.59 -24.24 -18.26
C SER A 159 25.63 -23.65 -16.85
N THR A 160 26.77 -23.07 -16.47
CA THR A 160 27.02 -22.54 -15.12
C THR A 160 27.50 -21.10 -15.15
N TYR A 161 27.12 -20.32 -14.14
CA TYR A 161 27.47 -18.91 -14.01
C TYR A 161 27.86 -18.61 -12.56
N THR A 162 29.04 -18.03 -12.38
CA THR A 162 29.60 -17.66 -11.07
C THR A 162 29.73 -16.15 -10.96
N GLY A 163 29.48 -15.61 -9.76
CA GLY A 163 29.72 -14.23 -9.37
C GLY A 163 29.84 -14.08 -7.85
N ASP A 164 30.21 -12.88 -7.40
CA ASP A 164 30.33 -12.55 -5.98
C ASP A 164 28.97 -12.54 -5.27
N ILE A 165 27.91 -12.16 -6.00
CA ILE A 165 26.50 -12.17 -5.54
C ILE A 165 25.62 -12.89 -6.57
N VAL A 166 24.67 -13.71 -6.09
CA VAL A 166 23.51 -14.21 -6.85
C VAL A 166 22.25 -13.53 -6.33
N VAL A 167 21.38 -13.03 -7.22
CA VAL A 167 20.13 -12.34 -6.90
C VAL A 167 18.94 -13.07 -7.53
N GLY A 168 17.94 -13.40 -6.72
CA GLY A 168 16.67 -13.94 -7.18
C GLY A 168 15.69 -12.84 -7.62
N ALA A 169 15.31 -12.85 -8.89
CA ALA A 169 14.28 -12.03 -9.52
C ALA A 169 13.34 -12.90 -10.39
N ASP A 170 13.24 -14.18 -10.04
CA ASP A 170 12.62 -15.32 -10.73
C ASP A 170 11.11 -15.50 -10.45
N GLY A 171 10.47 -14.56 -9.75
CA GLY A 171 9.03 -14.48 -9.56
C GLY A 171 8.43 -15.55 -8.64
N VAL A 172 7.10 -15.61 -8.61
CA VAL A 172 6.26 -16.33 -7.61
C VAL A 172 6.55 -17.82 -7.37
N HIS A 173 7.41 -18.44 -8.19
CA HIS A 173 7.83 -19.83 -8.08
C HIS A 173 9.34 -20.00 -7.82
N SER A 174 10.00 -18.94 -7.35
CA SER A 174 11.45 -18.81 -7.14
C SER A 174 12.17 -20.11 -6.74
N ILE A 175 13.28 -20.39 -7.42
CA ILE A 175 14.25 -21.43 -7.02
C ILE A 175 15.26 -20.85 -6.04
N ILE A 176 15.64 -19.57 -6.19
CA ILE A 176 16.61 -18.91 -5.31
C ILE A 176 16.09 -18.84 -3.88
N HIS A 177 14.82 -18.47 -3.68
CA HIS A 177 14.19 -18.45 -2.35
C HIS A 177 14.19 -19.83 -1.69
N LYS A 178 13.90 -20.91 -2.44
CA LYS A 178 13.89 -22.28 -1.93
C LYS A 178 15.28 -22.76 -1.51
N GLU A 179 16.31 -22.46 -2.31
CA GLU A 179 17.69 -22.79 -1.95
C GLU A 179 18.19 -21.96 -0.77
N MET A 180 17.73 -20.70 -0.59
CA MET A 180 18.00 -19.92 0.62
C MET A 180 17.37 -20.55 1.88
N CYS A 181 16.09 -20.95 1.82
CA CYS A 181 15.43 -21.68 2.90
C CYS A 181 16.18 -22.97 3.25
N ARG A 182 16.47 -23.80 2.23
CA ARG A 182 17.23 -25.06 2.36
C ARG A 182 18.62 -24.85 2.98
N SER A 183 19.34 -23.80 2.57
CA SER A 183 20.67 -23.48 3.10
C SER A 183 20.58 -23.10 4.60
N MET A 184 19.59 -22.28 4.97
CA MET A 184 19.34 -21.95 6.37
C MET A 184 18.94 -23.18 7.20
N GLU A 185 18.19 -24.14 6.65
CA GLU A 185 17.81 -25.39 7.34
C GLU A 185 19.04 -26.23 7.71
N MET A 186 20.02 -26.33 6.80
CA MET A 186 21.26 -27.06 7.06
C MET A 186 22.24 -26.31 7.98
N THR A 187 22.21 -24.97 7.97
CA THR A 187 23.18 -24.14 8.73
C THR A 187 22.71 -23.81 10.14
N LYS A 188 21.39 -23.73 10.37
CA LYS A 188 20.77 -23.43 11.69
C LYS A 188 19.61 -24.39 11.98
N PRO A 189 19.88 -25.66 12.30
CA PRO A 189 18.85 -26.64 12.64
C PRO A 189 18.20 -26.34 14.01
N GLY A 190 17.21 -25.44 14.03
CA GLY A 190 16.39 -25.13 15.20
C GLY A 190 15.47 -23.91 15.02
N ASP A 191 14.16 -24.14 15.19
CA ASP A 191 13.01 -23.21 15.31
C ASP A 191 12.84 -21.98 14.38
N MET A 192 13.88 -21.25 13.97
CA MET A 192 13.72 -19.97 13.26
C MET A 192 12.98 -20.12 11.91
N LEU A 193 13.32 -21.14 11.12
CA LEU A 193 12.64 -21.42 9.84
C LEU A 193 11.22 -21.96 10.01
N LEU A 194 10.98 -22.77 11.06
CA LEU A 194 9.62 -23.14 11.46
C LEU A 194 8.81 -21.90 11.89
N SER A 195 9.46 -20.81 12.32
CA SER A 195 8.77 -19.54 12.61
C SER A 195 8.50 -18.69 11.36
N GLU A 196 9.33 -18.77 10.31
CA GLU A 196 9.12 -17.97 9.07
C GLU A 196 8.17 -18.66 8.09
N ASN A 197 8.30 -19.97 7.85
CA ASN A 197 7.35 -20.72 7.01
C ASN A 197 5.94 -20.83 7.63
N LYS A 198 5.79 -20.61 8.94
CA LYS A 198 4.49 -20.45 9.62
C LYS A 198 3.97 -19.00 9.67
N ARG A 199 4.77 -18.01 9.25
CA ARG A 199 4.34 -16.59 9.14
C ARG A 199 3.80 -16.24 7.77
N MET A 200 4.33 -16.84 6.70
CA MET A 200 3.76 -16.69 5.36
C MET A 200 2.42 -17.41 5.28
N VAL A 201 1.34 -16.67 5.54
CA VAL A 201 -0.04 -17.14 5.44
C VAL A 201 -0.64 -16.79 4.08
N THR A 202 -1.69 -17.51 3.72
CA THR A 202 -2.51 -17.24 2.53
C THR A 202 -3.97 -17.32 2.97
N GLN A 203 -4.65 -16.17 2.99
CA GLN A 203 -6.09 -16.09 3.31
C GLN A 203 -6.94 -15.67 2.11
N TYR A 204 -6.31 -15.16 1.05
CA TYR A 204 -6.95 -14.71 -0.17
C TYR A 204 -6.30 -15.36 -1.40
N ARG A 205 -7.07 -15.48 -2.47
CA ARG A 205 -6.61 -15.86 -3.81
C ARG A 205 -6.98 -14.77 -4.81
N GLY A 206 -6.11 -14.52 -5.78
CA GLY A 206 -6.24 -13.47 -6.77
C GLY A 206 -6.45 -14.05 -8.16
N VAL A 207 -7.54 -13.67 -8.81
CA VAL A 207 -7.73 -13.89 -10.24
C VAL A 207 -7.47 -12.57 -10.95
N PHE A 208 -6.57 -12.58 -11.92
CA PHE A 208 -6.19 -11.40 -12.69
C PHE A 208 -6.61 -11.62 -14.15
N GLY A 209 -7.18 -10.61 -14.80
CA GLY A 209 -7.65 -10.72 -16.17
C GLY A 209 -7.49 -9.45 -17.00
N ILE A 210 -7.45 -9.66 -18.31
CA ILE A 210 -7.43 -8.62 -19.34
C ILE A 210 -8.59 -8.92 -20.28
N SER A 211 -9.50 -7.96 -20.45
CA SER A 211 -10.63 -8.03 -21.38
C SER A 211 -10.53 -6.95 -22.44
N ASN A 212 -11.23 -7.11 -23.57
CA ASN A 212 -11.48 -6.01 -24.51
C ASN A 212 -12.25 -4.87 -23.81
N SER A 213 -12.23 -3.66 -24.38
CA SER A 213 -13.00 -2.52 -23.87
C SER A 213 -14.51 -2.83 -23.76
N VAL A 214 -15.09 -2.56 -22.58
CA VAL A 214 -16.49 -2.87 -22.23
C VAL A 214 -17.32 -1.59 -22.18
N THR A 215 -18.47 -1.56 -22.85
CA THR A 215 -19.39 -0.42 -22.81
C THR A 215 -19.83 -0.11 -21.36
N GLY A 216 -19.60 1.12 -20.91
CA GLY A 216 -19.89 1.57 -19.55
C GLY A 216 -18.66 1.69 -18.63
N ILE A 217 -17.54 1.06 -18.99
CA ILE A 217 -16.23 1.29 -18.37
C ILE A 217 -15.43 2.21 -19.29
N ARG A 218 -14.92 3.33 -18.77
CA ARG A 218 -14.25 4.37 -19.55
C ARG A 218 -12.74 4.37 -19.28
N GLU A 219 -11.97 4.85 -20.25
CA GLU A 219 -10.54 5.06 -20.07
C GLU A 219 -10.29 6.03 -18.88
N GLY A 220 -9.38 5.65 -17.98
CA GLY A 220 -9.01 6.41 -16.79
C GLY A 220 -9.94 6.23 -15.59
N ASP A 221 -11.01 5.42 -15.71
CA ASP A 221 -11.88 5.05 -14.59
C ASP A 221 -11.38 3.78 -13.88
N MET A 222 -11.18 3.87 -12.57
CA MET A 222 -11.07 2.73 -11.66
C MET A 222 -12.40 2.50 -10.92
N HIS A 223 -12.84 1.25 -10.82
CA HIS A 223 -14.00 0.83 -10.03
C HIS A 223 -13.58 -0.21 -8.99
N ASN A 224 -13.89 0.04 -7.72
CA ASN A 224 -13.68 -0.86 -6.59
C ASN A 224 -15.05 -1.33 -6.08
N VAL A 225 -15.34 -2.62 -6.22
CA VAL A 225 -16.61 -3.24 -5.85
C VAL A 225 -16.44 -3.99 -4.53
N PHE A 226 -17.29 -3.67 -3.57
CA PHE A 226 -17.34 -4.29 -2.25
C PHE A 226 -18.33 -5.47 -2.29
N VAL A 227 -17.83 -6.69 -2.08
CA VAL A 227 -18.63 -7.92 -2.12
C VAL A 227 -18.36 -8.74 -0.84
N LYS A 228 -19.38 -9.37 -0.25
CA LYS A 228 -19.17 -10.16 0.97
C LYS A 228 -18.34 -11.42 0.64
N GLY A 229 -17.11 -11.47 1.16
CA GLY A 229 -16.13 -12.53 0.90
C GLY A 229 -15.26 -12.33 -0.36
N ALA A 230 -15.44 -11.24 -1.12
CA ALA A 230 -14.65 -10.99 -2.33
C ALA A 230 -14.49 -9.50 -2.67
N SER A 231 -13.47 -9.16 -3.45
CA SER A 231 -13.28 -7.82 -4.01
C SER A 231 -13.23 -7.92 -5.54
N ILE A 232 -13.80 -6.95 -6.25
CA ILE A 232 -13.59 -6.79 -7.69
C ILE A 232 -13.01 -5.39 -7.91
N LEU A 233 -11.83 -5.32 -8.50
CA LEU A 233 -11.19 -4.10 -8.98
C LEU A 233 -11.19 -4.14 -10.50
N THR A 234 -11.71 -3.11 -11.17
CA THR A 234 -11.63 -2.98 -12.63
C THR A 234 -11.08 -1.62 -13.03
N ILE A 235 -10.24 -1.58 -14.06
CA ILE A 235 -9.56 -0.38 -14.54
C ILE A 235 -9.76 -0.30 -16.04
N GLY A 236 -10.40 0.77 -16.51
CA GLY A 236 -10.54 1.05 -17.92
C GLY A 236 -9.27 1.69 -18.47
N CYS A 237 -8.63 1.02 -19.42
CA CYS A 237 -7.56 1.56 -20.25
C CYS A 237 -8.04 1.63 -21.71
N LYS A 238 -7.29 2.38 -22.54
CA LYS A 238 -7.61 2.69 -23.94
C LYS A 238 -8.26 1.54 -24.74
N ASP A 239 -7.57 0.41 -24.85
CA ASP A 239 -7.96 -0.73 -25.69
C ASP A 239 -8.41 -1.95 -24.86
N HIS A 240 -8.31 -1.89 -23.52
CA HIS A 240 -8.50 -3.01 -22.60
C HIS A 240 -9.17 -2.61 -21.27
N VAL A 241 -10.05 -3.46 -20.75
CA VAL A 241 -10.45 -3.43 -19.34
C VAL A 241 -9.61 -4.46 -18.58
N PHE A 242 -8.81 -3.97 -17.64
CA PHE A 242 -8.11 -4.84 -16.68
C PHE A 242 -9.01 -5.11 -15.48
N TRP A 243 -9.00 -6.35 -14.99
CA TRP A 243 -9.78 -6.72 -13.81
C TRP A 243 -9.00 -7.64 -12.87
N ILE A 244 -9.25 -7.47 -11.57
CA ILE A 244 -8.61 -8.22 -10.50
C ILE A 244 -9.69 -8.59 -9.48
N VAL A 245 -9.85 -9.88 -9.21
CA VAL A 245 -10.76 -10.42 -8.21
C VAL A 245 -9.96 -11.01 -7.06
N GLY A 246 -10.14 -10.48 -5.85
CA GLY A 246 -9.56 -11.04 -4.63
C GLY A 246 -10.62 -11.79 -3.82
N ILE A 247 -10.54 -13.12 -3.74
CA ILE A 247 -11.52 -13.99 -3.07
C ILE A 247 -10.97 -14.47 -1.71
N LYS A 248 -11.76 -14.35 -0.64
CA LYS A 248 -11.43 -14.91 0.69
C LYS A 248 -11.54 -16.43 0.66
N MET A 249 -10.52 -17.13 1.15
CA MET A 249 -10.54 -18.58 1.26
C MET A 249 -11.22 -19.05 2.56
N GLY A 250 -11.85 -20.23 2.53
CA GLY A 250 -12.57 -20.80 3.68
C GLY A 250 -11.68 -21.19 4.88
N ARG A 251 -10.35 -21.20 4.71
CA ARG A 251 -9.36 -21.40 5.78
C ARG A 251 -8.08 -20.61 5.47
N THR A 252 -7.29 -20.32 6.50
CA THR A 252 -5.89 -19.93 6.33
C THR A 252 -5.08 -21.12 5.83
N TYR A 253 -4.24 -20.90 4.82
CA TYR A 253 -3.18 -21.83 4.43
C TYR A 253 -1.82 -21.24 4.83
N TYR A 254 -0.80 -22.09 4.96
CA TYR A 254 0.59 -21.68 5.14
C TYR A 254 1.37 -22.01 3.86
N ALA A 255 2.49 -21.32 3.59
CA ALA A 255 3.21 -21.44 2.31
C ALA A 255 3.49 -22.88 1.81
N PRO A 256 3.84 -23.89 2.65
CA PRO A 256 4.02 -25.27 2.18
C PRO A 256 2.73 -25.97 1.70
N GLU A 257 1.57 -25.48 2.13
CA GLU A 257 0.24 -26.01 1.84
C GLU A 257 -0.54 -25.17 0.82
N ALA A 258 0.06 -24.09 0.30
CA ALA A 258 -0.62 -23.14 -0.57
C ALA A 258 -1.21 -23.85 -1.82
N PRO A 259 -2.53 -23.75 -2.06
CA PRO A 259 -3.20 -24.50 -3.10
C PRO A 259 -2.77 -24.01 -4.49
N ARG A 260 -2.66 -24.96 -5.43
CA ARG A 260 -2.65 -24.66 -6.86
C ARG A 260 -4.07 -24.73 -7.38
N PHE A 261 -4.49 -23.72 -8.14
CA PHE A 261 -5.81 -23.66 -8.74
C PHE A 261 -5.73 -24.16 -10.19
N ASP A 262 -6.75 -24.89 -10.63
CA ASP A 262 -6.89 -25.25 -12.04
C ASP A 262 -7.62 -24.12 -12.78
N GLN A 263 -7.03 -23.69 -13.90
CA GLN A 263 -7.63 -22.69 -14.79
C GLN A 263 -8.93 -23.20 -15.43
N SER A 264 -9.11 -24.53 -15.55
CA SER A 264 -10.33 -25.13 -16.14
C SER A 264 -11.60 -24.91 -15.31
N GLN A 265 -11.46 -24.76 -13.99
CA GLN A 265 -12.59 -24.60 -13.05
C GLN A 265 -12.98 -23.13 -12.82
N LEU A 266 -12.21 -22.19 -13.37
CA LEU A 266 -12.25 -20.77 -12.98
C LEU A 266 -13.63 -20.10 -13.18
N GLU A 267 -14.42 -20.52 -14.16
CA GLU A 267 -15.76 -19.98 -14.37
C GLU A 267 -16.74 -20.42 -13.26
N GLU A 268 -16.67 -21.68 -12.83
CA GLU A 268 -17.44 -22.20 -11.69
C GLU A 268 -17.04 -21.47 -10.40
N GLU A 269 -15.72 -21.28 -10.20
CA GLU A 269 -15.18 -20.55 -9.05
C GLU A 269 -15.58 -19.06 -9.00
N LEU A 270 -15.90 -18.46 -10.14
CA LEU A 270 -16.34 -17.06 -10.27
C LEU A 270 -17.86 -16.91 -10.45
N ALA A 271 -18.63 -18.00 -10.53
CA ALA A 271 -20.05 -17.98 -10.83
C ALA A 271 -20.87 -17.08 -9.89
N PHE A 272 -20.50 -17.02 -8.61
CA PHE A 272 -21.15 -16.17 -7.59
C PHE A 272 -20.91 -14.66 -7.81
N LEU A 273 -19.92 -14.28 -8.62
CA LEU A 273 -19.58 -12.90 -8.96
C LEU A 273 -20.18 -12.42 -10.29
N MET A 274 -20.49 -13.34 -11.22
CA MET A 274 -20.93 -13.01 -12.59
C MET A 274 -22.09 -12.01 -12.65
N ASN A 275 -23.09 -12.16 -11.78
CA ASN A 275 -24.27 -11.28 -11.72
C ASN A 275 -24.12 -10.07 -10.79
N LYS A 276 -22.92 -9.79 -10.27
CA LYS A 276 -22.65 -8.59 -9.45
C LYS A 276 -22.39 -7.39 -10.36
N ASN A 277 -22.92 -6.24 -9.98
CA ASN A 277 -22.70 -4.99 -10.72
C ASN A 277 -21.32 -4.42 -10.38
N VAL A 278 -20.56 -4.05 -11.41
CA VAL A 278 -19.22 -3.43 -11.28
C VAL A 278 -19.30 -1.91 -11.30
N CYS A 279 -20.22 -1.38 -12.12
CA CYS A 279 -20.64 0.02 -12.09
C CYS A 279 -22.13 0.10 -12.48
N ALA A 280 -22.67 1.31 -12.64
CA ALA A 280 -24.06 1.51 -13.02
C ALA A 280 -24.35 0.97 -14.43
N GLY A 281 -24.97 -0.22 -14.51
CA GLY A 281 -25.38 -0.85 -15.76
C GLY A 281 -24.41 -1.87 -16.37
N VAL A 282 -23.31 -2.21 -15.68
CA VAL A 282 -22.34 -3.23 -16.12
C VAL A 282 -22.16 -4.29 -15.05
N GLN A 283 -22.33 -5.57 -15.42
CA GLN A 283 -22.09 -6.73 -14.56
C GLN A 283 -20.72 -7.36 -14.81
N PHE A 284 -20.18 -8.07 -13.81
CA PHE A 284 -18.88 -8.72 -13.95
C PHE A 284 -18.84 -9.73 -15.11
N LYS A 285 -19.95 -10.43 -15.39
CA LYS A 285 -20.08 -11.31 -16.57
C LYS A 285 -19.79 -10.60 -17.89
N ASP A 286 -20.18 -9.32 -18.02
CA ASP A 286 -20.08 -8.57 -19.28
C ASP A 286 -18.60 -8.24 -19.59
N ILE A 287 -17.79 -8.13 -18.53
CA ILE A 287 -16.33 -8.00 -18.58
C ILE A 287 -15.68 -9.37 -18.77
N TYR A 288 -16.15 -10.39 -18.05
CA TYR A 288 -15.60 -11.75 -18.11
C TYR A 288 -15.77 -12.39 -19.50
N GLN A 289 -16.92 -12.18 -20.16
CA GLN A 289 -17.18 -12.62 -21.54
C GLN A 289 -16.27 -11.96 -22.57
N GLN A 290 -15.63 -10.83 -22.24
CA GLN A 290 -14.65 -10.14 -23.09
C GLN A 290 -13.20 -10.51 -22.78
N THR A 291 -12.95 -11.50 -21.90
CA THR A 291 -11.61 -11.86 -21.42
C THR A 291 -10.72 -12.40 -22.55
N ILE A 292 -9.61 -11.69 -22.81
CA ILE A 292 -8.52 -12.09 -23.70
C ILE A 292 -7.60 -13.09 -22.99
N ARG A 293 -7.29 -12.85 -21.71
CA ARG A 293 -6.57 -13.79 -20.84
C ARG A 293 -6.96 -13.58 -19.38
N CYS A 294 -6.84 -14.62 -18.57
CA CYS A 294 -6.80 -14.50 -17.13
C CYS A 294 -5.83 -15.52 -16.49
N SER A 295 -5.50 -15.33 -15.22
CA SER A 295 -4.58 -16.19 -14.45
C SER A 295 -4.96 -16.19 -12.97
N HIS A 296 -5.05 -17.37 -12.36
CA HIS A 296 -5.38 -17.57 -10.94
C HIS A 296 -4.10 -17.83 -10.10
N LEU A 297 -3.88 -17.06 -9.04
CA LEU A 297 -2.70 -17.15 -8.16
C LEU A 297 -3.08 -17.07 -6.67
N PRO A 298 -2.39 -17.78 -5.75
CA PRO A 298 -2.49 -17.53 -4.31
C PRO A 298 -1.88 -16.18 -3.93
N LEU A 299 -2.45 -15.49 -2.95
CA LEU A 299 -1.94 -14.23 -2.40
C LEU A 299 -1.27 -14.51 -1.04
N GLU A 300 0.00 -14.93 -1.10
CA GLU A 300 0.88 -15.10 0.08
C GLU A 300 1.47 -13.74 0.52
N GLU A 301 2.27 -13.72 1.61
CA GLU A 301 2.73 -12.48 2.26
C GLU A 301 4.26 -12.49 2.63
N ALA A 302 5.06 -11.68 1.91
CA ALA A 302 6.33 -10.99 2.31
C ALA A 302 7.80 -11.57 2.31
N CYS A 303 8.66 -11.12 1.35
CA CYS A 303 10.10 -10.66 1.42
C CYS A 303 10.60 -10.20 0.01
N ILE A 304 11.85 -9.79 -0.31
CA ILE A 304 12.27 -9.20 -1.64
C ILE A 304 11.48 -9.63 -2.95
N GLY A 305 10.79 -8.70 -3.66
CA GLY A 305 10.16 -8.85 -5.01
C GLY A 305 9.02 -9.88 -5.16
N ASP A 306 8.41 -10.10 -6.34
CA ASP A 306 7.41 -11.19 -6.55
C ASP A 306 7.96 -12.60 -6.20
N SER A 307 9.30 -12.75 -6.24
CA SER A 307 10.00 -13.94 -5.77
C SER A 307 9.70 -14.28 -4.31
N VAL A 308 9.35 -13.27 -3.48
CA VAL A 308 9.16 -13.47 -2.03
C VAL A 308 8.05 -12.56 -1.39
N HIS A 309 7.79 -11.33 -1.84
CA HIS A 309 6.80 -10.32 -1.40
C HIS A 309 5.61 -10.45 -2.33
N LYS A 310 4.99 -11.63 -2.31
CA LYS A 310 3.57 -11.67 -2.61
C LYS A 310 2.86 -10.76 -1.60
N MET A 311 1.82 -10.10 -2.08
CA MET A 311 0.92 -9.24 -1.33
C MET A 311 -0.41 -9.20 -2.06
N THR A 312 -1.47 -8.78 -1.37
CA THR A 312 -2.77 -8.59 -2.01
C THR A 312 -2.69 -7.44 -3.02
N PRO A 313 -3.30 -7.57 -4.22
CA PRO A 313 -3.02 -6.68 -5.35
C PRO A 313 -3.73 -5.32 -5.26
N ASN A 314 -4.62 -5.13 -4.30
CA ASN A 314 -5.60 -4.03 -4.26
C ASN A 314 -4.97 -2.63 -4.09
N LEU A 315 -3.70 -2.52 -3.64
CA LEU A 315 -2.93 -1.26 -3.65
C LEU A 315 -1.95 -1.13 -4.84
N GLY A 316 -1.89 -2.11 -5.75
CA GLY A 316 -0.99 -2.11 -6.92
C GLY A 316 0.51 -2.21 -6.61
N GLN A 317 0.89 -2.38 -5.34
CA GLN A 317 2.27 -2.14 -4.91
C GLN A 317 3.29 -3.22 -5.27
N GLY A 318 2.91 -4.47 -5.56
CA GLY A 318 3.88 -5.58 -5.77
C GLY A 318 5.00 -5.24 -6.76
N GLY A 319 4.64 -4.78 -7.96
CA GLY A 319 5.61 -4.35 -8.97
C GLY A 319 6.42 -3.10 -8.57
N CYS A 320 5.79 -2.13 -7.91
CA CYS A 320 6.46 -0.91 -7.45
C CYS A 320 7.50 -1.21 -6.36
N CYS A 321 7.13 -2.05 -5.40
CA CYS A 321 8.00 -2.56 -4.35
C CYS A 321 9.13 -3.43 -4.90
N ALA A 322 8.92 -4.14 -6.00
CA ALA A 322 9.95 -4.91 -6.68
C ALA A 322 11.01 -4.00 -7.35
N ILE A 323 10.58 -2.90 -8.00
CA ILE A 323 11.44 -1.83 -8.53
C ILE A 323 12.23 -1.15 -7.40
N GLU A 324 11.55 -0.79 -6.31
CA GLU A 324 12.16 -0.15 -5.14
C GLU A 324 13.16 -1.08 -4.41
N SER A 325 12.88 -2.38 -4.35
CA SER A 325 13.83 -3.39 -3.84
C SER A 325 15.08 -3.47 -4.72
N ALA A 326 14.92 -3.46 -6.05
CA ALA A 326 16.04 -3.51 -6.99
C ALA A 326 16.93 -2.25 -6.91
N ALA A 327 16.33 -1.06 -6.82
CA ALA A 327 17.07 0.20 -6.66
C ALA A 327 17.87 0.26 -5.35
N THR A 328 17.26 -0.13 -4.22
CA THR A 328 17.95 -0.13 -2.92
C THR A 328 19.03 -1.22 -2.84
N LEU A 329 18.84 -2.36 -3.50
CA LEU A 329 19.87 -3.39 -3.64
C LEU A 329 21.06 -2.89 -4.48
N ALA A 330 20.82 -2.18 -5.58
CA ALA A 330 21.88 -1.58 -6.39
C ALA A 330 22.74 -0.60 -5.55
N ASN A 331 22.11 0.23 -4.72
CA ASN A 331 22.82 1.12 -3.78
C ASN A 331 23.73 0.32 -2.82
N ALA A 332 23.23 -0.76 -2.22
CA ALA A 332 23.98 -1.61 -1.30
C ALA A 332 25.15 -2.34 -2.00
N ILE A 333 24.94 -2.81 -3.24
CA ILE A 333 25.99 -3.42 -4.06
C ILE A 333 27.08 -2.39 -4.39
N ILE A 334 26.72 -1.14 -4.67
CA ILE A 334 27.70 -0.08 -4.96
C ILE A 334 28.49 0.33 -3.73
N GLU A 335 27.86 0.37 -2.54
CA GLU A 335 28.58 0.50 -1.28
C GLU A 335 29.64 -0.59 -1.10
N ILE A 336 29.36 -1.84 -1.50
CA ILE A 336 30.30 -2.97 -1.47
C ILE A 336 31.42 -2.76 -2.50
N VAL A 337 31.07 -2.51 -3.77
CA VAL A 337 32.03 -2.37 -4.89
C VAL A 337 33.04 -1.24 -4.63
N GLN A 338 32.65 -0.17 -3.94
CA GLN A 338 33.53 0.97 -3.63
C GLN A 338 34.72 0.66 -2.69
N SER A 339 34.79 -0.51 -2.03
CA SER A 339 35.98 -0.90 -1.24
C SER A 339 36.33 -2.38 -1.38
N ARG A 340 37.60 -2.68 -1.70
CA ARG A 340 38.13 -4.05 -1.74
C ARG A 340 38.04 -4.80 -0.41
N GLU A 341 37.94 -4.08 0.71
CA GLU A 341 37.68 -4.68 2.02
C GLU A 341 36.23 -5.18 2.12
N LYS A 342 35.27 -4.38 1.63
CA LYS A 342 33.85 -4.74 1.61
C LYS A 342 33.51 -5.85 0.60
N GLN A 343 34.32 -5.98 -0.46
CA GLN A 343 34.25 -7.09 -1.43
C GLN A 343 34.66 -8.46 -0.84
N GLN A 344 35.16 -8.52 0.40
CA GLN A 344 35.41 -9.80 1.07
C GLN A 344 34.10 -10.42 1.57
N PHE A 345 33.96 -11.74 1.40
CA PHE A 345 32.70 -12.46 1.58
C PHE A 345 31.92 -12.15 2.89
N PRO A 346 32.54 -12.11 4.09
CA PRO A 346 31.82 -11.78 5.33
C PRO A 346 31.27 -10.35 5.36
N ASN A 347 31.94 -9.41 4.67
CA ASN A 347 31.50 -8.02 4.57
C ASN A 347 30.40 -7.84 3.51
N ILE A 348 30.35 -8.70 2.48
CA ILE A 348 29.21 -8.80 1.56
C ILE A 348 27.97 -9.24 2.33
N GLU A 349 28.04 -10.37 3.04
CA GLU A 349 26.91 -10.92 3.82
C GLU A 349 26.40 -9.90 4.85
N ALA A 350 27.28 -9.31 5.66
CA ALA A 350 26.90 -8.30 6.66
C ALA A 350 26.25 -7.03 6.05
N ARG A 351 26.62 -6.63 4.82
CA ARG A 351 26.00 -5.49 4.12
C ARG A 351 24.64 -5.84 3.54
N LEU A 352 24.48 -7.04 2.98
CA LEU A 352 23.19 -7.53 2.49
C LEU A 352 22.20 -7.75 3.64
N ASP A 353 22.63 -8.29 4.77
CA ASP A 353 21.80 -8.41 5.99
C ASP A 353 21.38 -7.04 6.55
N SER A 354 22.28 -6.04 6.50
CA SER A 354 21.97 -4.67 6.91
C SER A 354 20.89 -4.04 6.01
N TRP A 355 21.03 -4.16 4.68
CA TRP A 355 20.03 -3.70 3.70
C TRP A 355 18.69 -4.44 3.84
N ALA A 356 18.71 -5.77 3.99
CA ALA A 356 17.53 -6.59 4.20
C ALA A 356 16.83 -6.27 5.53
N THR A 357 17.58 -5.83 6.54
CA THR A 357 17.02 -5.37 7.83
C THR A 357 16.40 -3.97 7.69
N ALA A 358 17.04 -3.06 6.95
CA ALA A 358 16.56 -1.69 6.75
C ALA A 358 15.27 -1.62 5.89
N SER A 359 15.07 -2.53 4.94
CA SER A 359 13.89 -2.56 4.05
C SER A 359 12.64 -3.17 4.70
N LYS A 360 12.80 -4.13 5.64
CA LYS A 360 11.70 -4.85 6.29
C LYS A 360 10.58 -3.96 6.90
N PRO A 361 10.85 -2.84 7.61
CA PRO A 361 9.79 -2.01 8.19
C PRO A 361 8.87 -1.38 7.14
N ARG A 362 9.44 -0.85 6.05
CA ARG A 362 8.66 -0.20 4.97
C ARG A 362 7.79 -1.20 4.24
N MET A 363 8.30 -2.41 3.92
CA MET A 363 7.47 -3.37 3.19
C MET A 363 6.41 -4.05 4.06
N ARG A 364 6.68 -4.32 5.34
CA ARG A 364 5.65 -4.79 6.28
C ARG A 364 4.46 -3.84 6.33
N LEU A 365 4.73 -2.53 6.41
CA LEU A 365 3.68 -1.51 6.35
C LEU A 365 2.87 -1.60 5.05
N ILE A 366 3.52 -1.72 3.89
CA ILE A 366 2.83 -1.80 2.59
C ILE A 366 1.98 -3.07 2.48
N CYS A 367 2.48 -4.22 2.94
CA CYS A 367 1.70 -5.46 3.01
C CYS A 367 0.47 -5.27 3.91
N THR A 368 0.65 -4.80 5.16
CA THR A 368 -0.46 -4.61 6.12
C THR A 368 -1.50 -3.59 5.64
N LEU A 369 -1.09 -2.56 4.89
CA LEU A 369 -2.04 -1.65 4.24
C LEU A 369 -2.82 -2.33 3.12
N SER A 370 -2.19 -3.19 2.30
CA SER A 370 -2.88 -3.93 1.24
C SER A 370 -3.79 -5.04 1.79
N GLU A 371 -3.39 -5.71 2.88
CA GLU A 371 -4.22 -6.60 3.67
C GLU A 371 -5.47 -5.87 4.19
N MET A 372 -5.30 -4.69 4.79
CA MET A 372 -6.41 -3.88 5.27
C MET A 372 -7.38 -3.51 4.14
N VAL A 373 -6.86 -3.11 2.96
CA VAL A 373 -7.70 -2.75 1.81
C VAL A 373 -8.48 -3.94 1.25
N ILE A 374 -7.85 -5.11 1.02
CA ILE A 374 -8.61 -6.27 0.52
C ILE A 374 -9.69 -6.71 1.51
N ARG A 375 -9.38 -6.71 2.82
CA ARG A 375 -10.34 -7.10 3.87
C ARG A 375 -11.50 -6.12 4.01
N MET A 376 -11.23 -4.83 3.82
CA MET A 376 -12.26 -3.79 3.80
C MET A 376 -13.16 -3.94 2.56
N GLN A 377 -12.60 -4.23 1.39
CA GLN A 377 -13.35 -4.44 0.15
C GLN A 377 -14.14 -5.77 0.16
N SER A 378 -13.57 -6.83 0.72
CA SER A 378 -14.23 -8.13 0.85
C SER A 378 -15.18 -8.24 2.04
N LEU A 379 -15.39 -7.14 2.78
CA LEU A 379 -16.23 -7.07 3.97
C LEU A 379 -15.91 -8.21 4.97
N ASP A 380 -14.61 -8.40 5.27
CA ASP A 380 -14.02 -9.60 5.90
C ASP A 380 -14.61 -9.96 7.28
N ASN A 381 -15.21 -8.97 7.96
CA ASN A 381 -15.89 -9.10 9.25
C ASN A 381 -16.91 -7.94 9.44
N VAL A 382 -17.72 -8.03 10.51
CA VAL A 382 -18.78 -7.05 10.84
C VAL A 382 -18.27 -5.60 10.95
N VAL A 383 -17.03 -5.36 11.40
CA VAL A 383 -16.47 -4.01 11.46
C VAL A 383 -16.26 -3.46 10.04
N TYR A 384 -15.76 -4.28 9.10
CA TYR A 384 -15.62 -3.86 7.70
C TYR A 384 -16.96 -3.81 6.95
N GLU A 385 -17.95 -4.65 7.30
CA GLU A 385 -19.33 -4.55 6.79
C GLU A 385 -19.95 -3.18 7.08
N ILE A 386 -19.68 -2.61 8.27
CA ILE A 386 -20.16 -1.28 8.66
C ILE A 386 -19.24 -0.16 8.14
N THR A 387 -17.93 -0.28 8.34
CA THR A 387 -16.97 0.81 8.09
C THR A 387 -16.56 0.97 6.63
N GLY A 388 -16.54 -0.09 5.82
CA GLY A 388 -16.17 -0.02 4.40
C GLY A 388 -17.09 0.92 3.58
N PRO A 389 -18.42 0.80 3.70
CA PRO A 389 -19.36 1.74 3.09
C PRO A 389 -19.23 3.18 3.60
N ILE A 390 -19.03 3.38 4.91
CA ILE A 390 -18.88 4.71 5.52
C ILE A 390 -17.57 5.38 5.07
N PHE A 391 -16.47 4.64 5.06
CA PHE A 391 -15.17 5.09 4.55
C PHE A 391 -15.28 5.48 3.07
N SER A 392 -15.92 4.63 2.27
CA SER A 392 -16.18 4.90 0.86
C SER A 392 -17.03 6.17 0.65
N ARG A 393 -18.00 6.43 1.52
CA ARG A 393 -18.92 7.56 1.37
C ARG A 393 -18.33 8.92 1.76
N TYR A 394 -17.48 8.96 2.79
CA TYR A 394 -17.04 10.21 3.43
C TYR A 394 -15.53 10.42 3.49
N TYR A 395 -14.71 9.40 3.22
CA TYR A 395 -13.26 9.43 3.46
C TYR A 395 -12.42 8.99 2.24
N MET A 396 -13.00 8.80 1.06
CA MET A 396 -12.23 8.39 -0.14
C MET A 396 -11.09 9.36 -0.50
N ASP A 397 -11.18 10.65 -0.18
CA ASP A 397 -10.07 11.58 -0.44
C ASP A 397 -8.84 11.29 0.44
N THR A 398 -9.00 10.64 1.60
CA THR A 398 -7.85 10.14 2.41
C THR A 398 -7.06 9.03 1.70
N PHE A 399 -7.62 8.42 0.65
CA PHE A 399 -6.90 7.51 -0.25
C PHE A 399 -5.82 8.25 -1.05
N ALA A 400 -6.01 9.54 -1.34
CA ALA A 400 -4.97 10.36 -1.95
C ALA A 400 -3.77 10.52 -1.01
N ASP A 401 -4.02 10.81 0.27
CA ASP A 401 -2.97 10.90 1.30
C ASP A 401 -2.25 9.56 1.48
N LEU A 402 -2.99 8.45 1.55
CA LEU A 402 -2.43 7.10 1.64
C LEU A 402 -1.48 6.77 0.47
N ILE A 403 -1.90 7.02 -0.77
CA ILE A 403 -1.05 6.84 -1.95
C ILE A 403 0.15 7.78 -1.90
N SER A 404 -0.06 9.03 -1.47
CA SER A 404 0.97 10.06 -1.46
C SER A 404 2.09 9.73 -0.48
N ASP A 405 1.75 9.36 0.75
CA ASP A 405 2.72 9.03 1.80
C ASP A 405 3.51 7.74 1.47
N MET A 406 2.88 6.77 0.79
CA MET A 406 3.61 5.61 0.24
C MET A 406 4.66 6.04 -0.80
N GLY A 407 4.35 7.06 -1.61
CA GLY A 407 5.26 7.71 -2.55
C GLY A 407 6.37 8.53 -1.89
N VAL A 408 6.03 9.44 -0.97
CA VAL A 408 6.99 10.32 -0.25
C VAL A 408 8.08 9.52 0.46
N GLY A 409 7.72 8.39 1.07
CA GLY A 409 8.63 7.48 1.75
C GLY A 409 9.43 6.55 0.83
N GLY A 410 9.27 6.68 -0.49
CA GLY A 410 10.00 5.88 -1.47
C GLY A 410 11.50 6.15 -1.47
N GLU A 411 12.28 5.09 -1.65
CA GLU A 411 13.71 5.16 -1.92
C GLU A 411 14.00 5.48 -3.41
N CYS A 412 15.28 5.57 -3.78
CA CYS A 412 15.73 5.88 -5.14
C CYS A 412 17.10 5.26 -5.41
N ILE A 413 17.56 5.33 -6.67
CA ILE A 413 18.92 4.95 -7.04
C ILE A 413 19.84 6.11 -6.64
N SER A 414 20.65 5.93 -5.59
CA SER A 414 21.30 7.03 -4.85
C SER A 414 22.46 7.70 -5.58
N PHE A 415 23.00 7.03 -6.60
CA PHE A 415 24.15 7.44 -7.39
C PHE A 415 23.77 7.97 -8.78
N LEU A 416 22.49 7.93 -9.14
CA LEU A 416 21.96 8.54 -10.37
C LEU A 416 21.40 9.94 -10.07
N PRO A 417 21.44 10.87 -11.05
CA PRO A 417 20.82 12.19 -10.87
C PRO A 417 19.35 12.04 -10.50
N LEU A 418 18.85 12.95 -9.66
CA LEU A 418 17.43 12.99 -9.34
C LEU A 418 16.64 13.56 -10.53
N PRO A 419 15.49 12.99 -10.92
CA PRO A 419 14.78 13.43 -12.11
C PRO A 419 14.15 14.81 -11.97
N LYS A 420 13.89 15.47 -13.11
CA LYS A 420 13.26 16.80 -13.11
C LYS A 420 11.78 16.73 -12.71
N HIS A 421 11.05 15.69 -13.11
CA HIS A 421 9.62 15.54 -12.84
C HIS A 421 9.28 15.55 -11.34
N GLN A 422 10.13 14.98 -10.46
CA GLN A 422 9.85 15.02 -9.02
C GLN A 422 9.78 16.46 -8.42
N SER A 423 10.35 17.46 -9.11
CA SER A 423 10.36 18.86 -8.66
C SER A 423 9.17 19.69 -9.14
N THR A 424 8.27 19.11 -9.96
CA THR A 424 7.00 19.75 -10.34
C THR A 424 5.86 19.41 -9.36
N GLY A 425 6.03 18.37 -8.54
CA GLY A 425 5.07 17.94 -7.53
C GLY A 425 5.05 18.82 -6.28
N THR A 426 3.87 19.02 -5.69
CA THR A 426 3.69 19.84 -4.47
C THR A 426 4.12 19.15 -3.17
N MET A 427 4.36 17.83 -3.17
CA MET A 427 4.85 17.04 -2.04
C MET A 427 6.21 16.41 -2.38
N PRO A 428 7.34 17.04 -1.96
CA PRO A 428 8.66 16.51 -2.24
C PRO A 428 8.90 15.19 -1.49
N PHE A 429 9.51 14.24 -2.20
CA PHE A 429 9.96 12.96 -1.64
C PHE A 429 10.96 13.18 -0.50
N GLY A 430 10.81 12.49 0.64
CA GLY A 430 11.74 12.66 1.76
C GLY A 430 11.36 11.94 3.05
N LYS A 431 12.39 11.45 3.75
CA LYS A 431 12.25 10.56 4.93
C LYS A 431 11.69 11.24 6.20
N ARG A 432 11.28 12.51 6.14
CA ARG A 432 10.68 13.24 7.28
C ARG A 432 9.17 13.01 7.45
N HIS A 433 8.44 12.70 6.38
CA HIS A 433 6.96 12.78 6.37
C HIS A 433 6.27 11.57 5.72
N TYR A 434 6.75 10.34 5.97
CA TYR A 434 6.11 9.12 5.48
C TYR A 434 5.55 8.26 6.60
N ILE A 435 4.47 7.52 6.32
CA ILE A 435 3.87 6.56 7.26
C ILE A 435 4.94 5.55 7.68
N GLY A 436 5.09 5.33 9.00
CA GLY A 436 6.13 4.47 9.58
C GLY A 436 7.33 5.23 10.15
N SER A 437 7.51 6.52 9.84
CA SER A 437 8.40 7.39 10.60
C SER A 437 7.98 7.44 12.09
N PRO A 438 8.92 7.38 13.06
CA PRO A 438 8.58 7.46 14.47
C PRO A 438 8.01 8.84 14.80
N ILE A 439 6.73 8.89 15.20
CA ILE A 439 6.16 10.07 15.85
C ILE A 439 6.93 10.29 17.15
N ILE A 440 7.55 11.45 17.32
CA ILE A 440 8.26 11.84 18.55
C ILE A 440 7.23 11.83 19.71
N PRO A 441 7.28 10.84 20.64
CA PRO A 441 6.17 10.56 21.53
C PRO A 441 6.44 11.12 22.93
N SER A 442 6.57 12.44 23.02
CA SER A 442 6.65 13.16 24.30
C SER A 442 5.81 14.43 24.24
N GLY A 443 5.01 14.68 25.29
CA GLY A 443 4.10 15.83 25.41
C GLY A 443 2.84 15.79 24.54
N ARG A 444 2.90 15.34 23.26
CA ARG A 444 1.81 15.51 22.28
C ARG A 444 0.44 14.97 22.71
N LEU A 445 0.38 13.85 23.44
CA LEU A 445 -0.88 13.28 23.93
C LEU A 445 -1.59 14.19 24.96
N LEU A 446 -0.85 15.02 25.70
CA LEU A 446 -1.42 15.95 26.68
C LEU A 446 -2.21 17.08 25.99
N TRP A 447 -1.81 17.48 24.79
CA TRP A 447 -2.49 18.54 24.02
C TRP A 447 -3.86 18.13 23.47
N SER A 448 -4.12 16.82 23.33
CA SER A 448 -5.46 16.30 23.02
C SER A 448 -6.40 16.22 24.23
N ILE A 449 -5.89 16.32 25.47
CA ILE A 449 -6.72 16.21 26.69
C ILE A 449 -7.73 17.36 26.83
N PRO A 450 -7.39 18.65 26.61
CA PRO A 450 -8.37 19.74 26.63
C PRO A 450 -9.53 19.54 25.65
N LEU A 451 -9.26 19.07 24.42
CA LEU A 451 -10.30 18.77 23.43
C LEU A 451 -11.20 17.61 23.87
N LEU A 452 -10.63 16.58 24.51
CA LEU A 452 -11.39 15.47 25.07
C LEU A 452 -12.26 15.92 26.27
N ILE A 453 -11.76 16.83 27.10
CA ILE A 453 -12.52 17.45 28.20
C ILE A 453 -13.66 18.30 27.63
N CYS A 454 -13.42 19.12 26.61
CA CYS A 454 -14.48 19.88 25.92
C CYS A 454 -15.56 18.96 25.33
N PHE A 455 -15.20 17.82 24.75
CA PHE A 455 -16.14 16.81 24.25
C PHE A 455 -16.98 16.16 25.38
N CYS A 456 -16.34 15.78 26.49
CA CYS A 456 -17.07 15.29 27.66
C CYS A 456 -18.00 16.36 28.24
N LEU A 457 -17.55 17.62 28.30
CA LEU A 457 -18.37 18.74 28.76
C LEU A 457 -19.52 19.06 27.80
N SER A 458 -19.35 18.99 26.47
CA SER A 458 -20.47 19.19 25.54
C SER A 458 -21.53 18.10 25.66
N ILE A 459 -21.15 16.85 25.96
CA ILE A 459 -22.10 15.77 26.26
C ILE A 459 -22.84 16.02 27.60
N ILE A 460 -22.15 16.56 28.60
CA ILE A 460 -22.72 16.84 29.94
C ILE A 460 -23.59 18.11 29.94
N MET A 461 -23.26 19.11 29.12
CA MET A 461 -23.90 20.44 29.09
C MET A 461 -24.94 20.60 27.99
N SER A 462 -25.10 19.63 27.09
CA SER A 462 -26.21 19.61 26.13
C SER A 462 -27.55 19.55 26.90
N PRO A 463 -28.46 20.53 26.76
CA PRO A 463 -29.69 20.58 27.57
C PRO A 463 -30.58 19.36 27.34
N ALA A 464 -30.76 18.56 28.39
CA ALA A 464 -31.58 17.35 28.35
C ALA A 464 -33.07 17.67 28.58
N GLU A 465 -33.66 18.51 27.72
CA GLU A 465 -35.08 18.81 27.76
C GLU A 465 -35.85 18.12 26.61
N THR A 466 -36.85 17.32 27.00
CA THR A 466 -37.66 16.40 26.20
C THR A 466 -36.95 15.14 25.65
N PRO A 467 -37.62 13.96 25.67
CA PRO A 467 -37.16 12.79 24.92
C PRO A 467 -37.36 13.03 23.41
N ALA A 468 -36.45 12.50 22.58
CA ALA A 468 -36.47 12.69 21.13
C ALA A 468 -37.86 12.36 20.54
N SER A 469 -38.49 13.38 19.97
CA SER A 469 -39.87 13.35 19.47
C SER A 469 -39.95 13.12 17.96
N SER A 470 -38.82 13.30 17.26
CA SER A 470 -38.72 13.02 15.83
C SER A 470 -37.32 12.51 15.45
N PRO A 471 -37.15 11.90 14.26
CA PRO A 471 -35.83 11.52 13.76
C PRO A 471 -34.83 12.69 13.63
N TRP A 472 -35.30 13.94 13.54
CA TRP A 472 -34.45 15.13 13.38
C TRP A 472 -33.58 15.42 14.59
N ASP A 473 -34.02 15.03 15.79
CA ASP A 473 -33.29 15.26 17.04
C ASP A 473 -31.96 14.46 17.04
N VAL A 474 -31.95 13.29 16.40
CA VAL A 474 -30.76 12.47 16.16
C VAL A 474 -29.80 13.13 15.15
N TYR A 475 -30.33 13.82 14.13
CA TYR A 475 -29.51 14.56 13.17
C TYR A 475 -28.81 15.77 13.80
N SER A 476 -29.41 16.42 14.81
CA SER A 476 -28.75 17.51 15.55
C SER A 476 -27.50 17.01 16.29
N ALA A 477 -27.63 15.92 17.07
CA ALA A 477 -26.50 15.32 17.77
C ALA A 477 -25.38 14.82 16.83
N ILE A 478 -25.73 14.40 15.61
CA ILE A 478 -24.77 14.06 14.55
C ILE A 478 -24.10 15.31 13.96
N ALA A 479 -24.84 16.42 13.81
CA ALA A 479 -24.30 17.70 13.33
C ALA A 479 -23.30 18.32 14.31
N ASP A 480 -23.55 18.24 15.62
CA ASP A 480 -22.60 18.65 16.66
C ASP A 480 -21.31 17.82 16.62
N LEU A 481 -21.42 16.51 16.36
CA LEU A 481 -20.26 15.65 16.04
C LEU A 481 -19.50 16.12 14.79
N GLY A 482 -20.20 16.66 13.79
CA GLY A 482 -19.63 17.23 12.57
C GLY A 482 -18.83 18.52 12.81
N ILE A 483 -19.24 19.35 13.77
CA ILE A 483 -18.45 20.51 14.22
C ILE A 483 -17.15 20.02 14.89
N PHE A 484 -17.23 19.01 15.76
CA PHE A 484 -16.03 18.43 16.37
C PHE A 484 -15.10 17.76 15.34
N GLN A 485 -15.64 17.03 14.34
CA GLN A 485 -14.85 16.51 13.22
C GLN A 485 -14.15 17.63 12.44
N THR A 486 -14.83 18.77 12.23
CA THR A 486 -14.27 19.91 11.50
C THR A 486 -13.12 20.56 12.30
N ILE A 487 -13.28 20.77 13.61
CA ILE A 487 -12.21 21.31 14.48
C ILE A 487 -11.04 20.32 14.58
N TRP A 488 -11.32 19.03 14.78
CA TRP A 488 -10.30 17.98 14.83
C TRP A 488 -9.53 17.87 13.50
N ALA A 489 -10.22 17.96 12.36
CA ALA A 489 -9.60 17.98 11.03
C ALA A 489 -8.75 19.23 10.81
N LEU A 490 -9.24 20.43 11.17
CA LEU A 490 -8.50 21.68 11.04
C LEU A 490 -7.20 21.68 11.86
N GLU A 491 -7.23 21.23 13.11
CA GLU A 491 -6.02 21.14 13.94
C GLU A 491 -5.10 19.97 13.53
N SER A 492 -5.66 18.86 13.05
CA SER A 492 -4.88 17.77 12.41
C SER A 492 -4.18 18.23 11.12
N VAL A 493 -4.77 19.16 10.36
CA VAL A 493 -4.15 19.77 9.17
C VAL A 493 -3.13 20.83 9.54
N ARG A 494 -3.35 21.59 10.63
CA ARG A 494 -2.43 22.66 11.08
C ARG A 494 -1.12 22.17 11.69
N ILE A 495 -1.14 21.06 12.45
CA ILE A 495 -0.05 20.77 13.40
C ILE A 495 0.87 19.61 12.97
N CYS A 496 0.35 18.52 12.37
CA CYS A 496 1.15 17.40 11.85
C CYS A 496 0.29 16.46 10.99
N ASN A 497 0.80 15.97 9.85
CA ASN A 497 0.11 15.06 8.93
C ASN A 497 -0.81 14.03 9.62
N ALA A 498 -2.12 14.26 9.49
CA ALA A 498 -3.17 13.25 9.53
C ALA A 498 -3.25 12.35 10.79
N ILE A 499 -3.59 12.92 11.97
CA ILE A 499 -4.27 12.15 13.03
C ILE A 499 -5.74 11.94 12.65
N THR A 500 -5.96 11.14 11.60
CA THR A 500 -7.31 10.71 11.18
C THR A 500 -7.88 9.70 12.17
N PHE A 501 -9.20 9.49 12.13
CA PHE A 501 -9.87 8.39 12.83
C PHE A 501 -9.21 7.02 12.54
N MET A 502 -8.74 6.81 11.30
CA MET A 502 -8.00 5.62 10.91
C MET A 502 -6.67 5.46 11.68
N SER A 503 -5.96 6.54 12.03
CA SER A 503 -4.67 6.45 12.75
C SER A 503 -4.79 5.80 14.15
N LEU A 504 -5.95 5.92 14.80
CA LEU A 504 -6.27 5.28 16.08
C LEU A 504 -6.58 3.77 15.92
N ILE A 505 -7.08 3.37 14.75
CA ILE A 505 -7.45 1.99 14.41
C ILE A 505 -6.27 1.21 13.80
N GLN A 506 -5.44 1.88 12.98
CA GLN A 506 -4.39 1.27 12.16
C GLN A 506 -3.09 0.92 12.88
N ARG A 507 -2.82 1.46 14.07
CA ARG A 507 -1.55 1.26 14.77
C ARG A 507 -1.63 0.15 15.85
N PRO A 508 -0.92 -0.99 15.69
CA PRO A 508 -0.75 -1.99 16.74
C PRO A 508 0.61 -1.81 17.44
N THR A 509 0.76 -0.77 18.27
CA THR A 509 1.83 -0.72 19.28
C THR A 509 1.25 -1.00 20.67
N ALA A 510 2.07 -1.49 21.60
CA ALA A 510 1.61 -1.89 22.93
C ALA A 510 0.95 -0.74 23.71
N ASP A 511 1.38 0.50 23.44
CA ASP A 511 0.92 1.73 24.10
C ASP A 511 -0.55 2.07 23.78
N LEU A 512 -1.05 1.62 22.62
CA LEU A 512 -2.41 1.90 22.14
C LEU A 512 -3.49 1.00 22.74
N ILE A 513 -3.12 -0.03 23.51
CA ILE A 513 -4.08 -0.91 24.19
C ILE A 513 -4.97 -0.11 25.14
N TRP A 514 -4.40 0.82 25.92
CA TRP A 514 -5.15 1.66 26.86
C TRP A 514 -6.16 2.59 26.17
N ILE A 515 -5.81 3.14 25.00
CA ILE A 515 -6.72 3.99 24.21
C ILE A 515 -7.91 3.17 23.68
N ARG A 516 -7.67 1.93 23.23
CA ARG A 516 -8.73 1.01 22.80
C ARG A 516 -9.62 0.57 23.96
N VAL A 517 -9.05 0.33 25.14
CA VAL A 517 -9.81 0.03 26.37
C VAL A 517 -10.68 1.22 26.77
N SER A 518 -10.13 2.44 26.80
CA SER A 518 -10.92 3.65 27.09
C SER A 518 -12.04 3.87 26.07
N TYR A 519 -11.78 3.71 24.77
CA TYR A 519 -12.81 3.85 23.73
C TYR A 519 -13.92 2.79 23.87
N ALA A 520 -13.56 1.52 24.13
CA ALA A 520 -14.54 0.48 24.40
C ALA A 520 -15.37 0.80 25.65
N LEU A 521 -14.74 1.35 26.70
CA LEU A 521 -15.44 1.79 27.92
C LEU A 521 -16.40 2.95 27.61
N THR A 522 -15.98 3.96 26.84
CA THR A 522 -16.85 5.07 26.41
C THR A 522 -18.05 4.56 25.61
N VAL A 523 -17.85 3.69 24.62
CA VAL A 523 -18.94 3.12 23.83
C VAL A 523 -19.89 2.27 24.68
N LEU A 524 -19.38 1.48 25.62
CA LEU A 524 -20.20 0.71 26.57
C LEU A 524 -20.99 1.61 27.53
N ILE A 525 -20.40 2.72 27.99
CA ILE A 525 -21.09 3.71 28.83
C ILE A 525 -22.18 4.43 28.03
N SER A 526 -21.89 4.89 26.80
CA SER A 526 -22.89 5.48 25.90
C SER A 526 -24.04 4.53 25.59
N GLY A 527 -23.74 3.26 25.29
CA GLY A 527 -24.74 2.22 25.04
C GLY A 527 -25.58 1.90 26.29
N GLY A 528 -24.95 1.78 27.47
CA GLY A 528 -25.64 1.53 28.72
C GLY A 528 -26.61 2.65 29.11
N ILE A 529 -26.19 3.92 28.95
CA ILE A 529 -27.05 5.10 29.16
C ILE A 529 -28.21 5.15 28.15
N SER A 530 -28.00 4.68 26.92
CA SER A 530 -29.08 4.59 25.93
C SER A 530 -30.10 3.49 26.26
N ILE A 531 -29.64 2.35 26.80
CA ILE A 531 -30.52 1.21 27.13
C ILE A 531 -31.34 1.49 28.41
N SER A 532 -30.77 2.15 29.43
CA SER A 532 -31.54 2.51 30.63
C SER A 532 -32.64 3.54 30.35
N ARG A 533 -32.52 4.33 29.27
CA ARG A 533 -33.54 5.28 28.78
C ARG A 533 -34.68 4.63 27.95
N HIS A 534 -34.72 3.30 27.84
CA HIS A 534 -35.77 2.57 27.12
C HIS A 534 -36.56 1.57 27.99
N LEU A 535 -36.36 1.58 29.32
CA LEU A 535 -37.02 0.67 30.26
C LEU A 535 -37.79 1.40 31.37
N GLU A 536 -38.60 2.39 31.00
CA GLU A 536 -39.68 2.91 31.84
C GLU A 536 -41.04 2.66 31.17
N VAL A 537 -41.97 2.06 31.91
CA VAL A 537 -43.32 1.66 31.46
C VAL A 537 -44.34 2.57 32.16
N PRO A 538 -45.36 3.12 31.46
CA PRO A 538 -46.08 4.29 31.97
C PRO A 538 -47.25 4.01 32.94
N GLU A 539 -47.43 4.97 33.86
CA GLU A 539 -48.70 5.39 34.50
C GLU A 539 -49.38 4.47 35.56
N PRO A 540 -50.36 4.96 36.40
CA PRO A 540 -51.14 6.22 36.29
C PRO A 540 -51.37 7.10 37.56
N THR A 541 -51.67 8.39 37.30
CA THR A 541 -52.51 9.37 38.09
C THR A 541 -52.14 9.84 39.53
N ARG A 542 -52.05 11.18 39.73
CA ARG A 542 -53.11 12.03 40.38
C ARG A 542 -52.77 13.54 40.63
N SER A 543 -53.58 14.42 40.01
CA SER A 543 -54.22 15.66 40.52
C SER A 543 -53.46 16.86 41.17
N PHE A 544 -53.64 18.05 40.55
CA PHE A 544 -53.51 19.45 41.09
C PHE A 544 -52.10 19.90 41.56
N LYS A 545 -51.72 21.21 41.57
CA LYS A 545 -52.52 22.47 41.56
C LYS A 545 -51.80 23.60 40.79
N SER A 546 -52.50 24.71 40.55
CA SER A 546 -52.07 25.86 39.72
C SER A 546 -51.15 26.89 40.42
N LEU A 547 -50.29 27.55 39.66
CA LEU A 547 -49.97 28.98 39.83
C LEU A 547 -49.45 29.59 38.52
N SER A 548 -49.71 30.88 38.32
CA SER A 548 -49.46 31.64 37.08
C SER A 548 -48.45 32.76 37.29
N LEU A 549 -47.68 33.10 36.25
CA LEU A 549 -47.10 34.44 36.10
C LEU A 549 -47.05 34.82 34.62
N GLU A 550 -47.39 36.08 34.30
CA GLU A 550 -47.22 36.66 32.96
C GLU A 550 -45.81 37.24 32.80
N GLY A 551 -45.29 37.26 31.58
CA GLY A 551 -43.92 37.73 31.30
C GLY A 551 -43.66 37.93 29.81
N THR A 552 -44.02 39.10 29.30
CA THR A 552 -43.82 39.62 27.93
C THR A 552 -42.69 39.02 27.10
N LEU A 553 -42.99 38.68 25.84
CA LEU A 553 -41.97 38.61 24.77
C LEU A 553 -41.15 39.90 24.74
N ASN A 554 -39.82 39.77 24.62
CA ASN A 554 -39.00 40.81 24.01
C ASN A 554 -37.79 40.17 23.31
N ALA A 555 -37.46 40.62 22.11
CA ALA A 555 -36.56 39.89 21.22
C ALA A 555 -35.11 40.38 21.32
N GLN A 556 -34.18 39.49 21.68
CA GLN A 556 -32.75 39.65 21.40
C GLN A 556 -32.11 38.32 20.95
N THR A 557 -32.39 37.94 19.70
CA THR A 557 -31.61 36.91 19.00
C THR A 557 -30.29 37.52 18.53
N ILE A 558 -29.33 37.68 19.44
CA ILE A 558 -27.95 38.11 19.14
C ILE A 558 -27.03 36.91 19.41
N GLY A 559 -26.27 36.51 18.39
CA GLY A 559 -25.77 35.14 18.28
C GLY A 559 -24.56 34.82 19.15
N ILE A 560 -24.48 33.55 19.58
CA ILE A 560 -23.30 32.95 20.24
C ILE A 560 -22.03 33.09 19.36
N GLY A 561 -22.18 33.06 18.04
CA GLY A 561 -21.09 33.33 17.10
C GLY A 561 -20.43 34.71 17.27
N SER A 562 -21.18 35.73 17.73
CA SER A 562 -20.64 37.06 18.02
C SER A 562 -19.65 37.01 19.18
N ALA A 563 -19.98 36.27 20.26
CA ALA A 563 -19.12 36.13 21.43
C ALA A 563 -17.83 35.35 21.11
N VAL A 564 -17.92 34.30 20.29
CA VAL A 564 -16.75 33.54 19.84
C VAL A 564 -15.83 34.40 18.96
N ILE A 565 -16.39 35.23 18.07
CA ILE A 565 -15.60 36.18 17.27
C ILE A 565 -14.95 37.25 18.16
N TRP A 566 -15.65 37.77 19.17
CA TRP A 566 -15.10 38.74 20.13
C TRP A 566 -13.92 38.16 20.91
N LEU A 567 -14.07 36.94 21.45
CA LEU A 567 -13.01 36.26 22.19
C LEU A 567 -11.76 36.01 21.33
N ILE A 568 -11.95 35.68 20.05
CA ILE A 568 -10.87 35.48 19.07
C ILE A 568 -10.18 36.80 18.67
N LEU A 569 -10.89 37.93 18.74
CA LEU A 569 -10.31 39.26 18.52
C LEU A 569 -9.55 39.77 19.75
N GLU A 570 -10.13 39.67 20.96
CA GLU A 570 -9.44 40.01 22.21
C GLU A 570 -8.14 39.20 22.37
N LEU A 571 -8.17 37.88 22.09
CA LEU A 571 -6.97 37.04 22.11
C LEU A 571 -5.93 37.41 21.04
N LYS A 572 -6.34 38.04 19.93
CA LYS A 572 -5.42 38.56 18.91
C LYS A 572 -4.69 39.81 19.39
N ASP A 573 -5.42 40.74 19.99
CA ASP A 573 -4.86 42.01 20.47
C ASP A 573 -4.01 41.80 21.74
N LEU A 574 -4.35 40.83 22.58
CA LEU A 574 -3.53 40.41 23.72
C LEU A 574 -2.15 39.87 23.27
N TRP A 575 -2.10 39.17 22.13
CA TRP A 575 -0.84 38.68 21.53
C TRP A 575 -0.01 39.80 20.91
N LEU A 576 -0.65 40.78 20.26
CA LEU A 576 0.04 41.98 19.76
C LEU A 576 0.68 42.79 20.88
N PHE A 577 0.04 42.87 22.06
CA PHE A 577 0.59 43.57 23.22
C PHE A 577 1.80 42.85 23.84
N LEU A 578 1.84 41.51 23.77
CA LEU A 578 2.96 40.71 24.28
C LEU A 578 4.17 40.72 23.33
N CYS A 579 3.97 40.72 22.01
CA CYS A 579 5.07 40.83 21.03
C CYS A 579 5.74 42.22 20.97
N ALA A 580 5.28 43.20 21.76
CA ALA A 580 5.89 44.53 21.86
C ALA A 580 6.85 44.68 23.07
N LEU A 581 7.02 43.64 23.89
CA LEU A 581 7.76 43.69 25.17
C LEU A 581 8.73 42.50 25.37
N SER A 582 9.16 41.83 24.30
CA SER A 582 10.14 40.73 24.30
C SER A 582 11.13 40.81 23.15
#